data_AF-A0A6I7Y065-F1
#
_entry.id   AF-A0A6I7Y065-F1
#
_cell.length_a   1.000
_cell.length_b   1.000
_cell.length_c   1.000
_cell.angle_alpha   90.00
_cell.angle_beta   90.00
_cell.angle_gamma   90.00
#
_symmetry.space_group_name_H-M   'P 1'
#
loop_
_entity.id
_entity.type
_entity.pdbx_description
1 polymer ?
#
loop_
_entity_poly.entity_id
_entity_poly.type
_entity_poly.pdbx_seq_one_letter_code
_entity_poly.pdbx_strand_id
1 'polypeptide(L)'
;MTDAQDCIQQVRDDLEAGIGHYMVAVASTLLDEGLPVAGISAFGAYDDDTQDEFGADVEGSVEFTGAFRRTMFGEGRDAGLLWCGVSGWCFFRVPEGSGQGLIESARWMGGGLTPEPGRVAAFFSEVQLDPDFAGSEDRPFYRAAHREPQALLERLAVFATDDGAAGPSSYEERFAGLRADAYRTRAVSALTAGQQEIVEVAFRRGELRALQAFLEYGEGTAPPGELRELSRRLASDVSLRARRGRAGVDEHCEAFIRASEQC
;
A
#
# COMPACT_ATOMS: atom_id res chain seq x y z
N MET A 1 33.68 -18.89 -12.43
CA MET A 1 33.28 -18.04 -11.28
C MET A 1 31.95 -17.34 -11.52
N THR A 2 31.42 -17.32 -12.75
CA THR A 2 30.15 -16.72 -13.17
C THR A 2 28.91 -17.50 -12.72
N ASP A 3 28.88 -18.83 -12.91
CA ASP A 3 27.66 -19.62 -12.74
C ASP A 3 27.08 -19.65 -11.30
N ALA A 4 27.94 -19.54 -10.28
CA ALA A 4 27.50 -19.50 -8.89
C ALA A 4 26.91 -18.14 -8.49
N GLN A 5 27.48 -17.05 -9.03
CA GLN A 5 26.98 -15.69 -8.80
C GLN A 5 25.65 -15.48 -9.53
N ASP A 6 25.55 -16.00 -10.75
CA ASP A 6 24.30 -15.96 -11.54
C ASP A 6 23.18 -16.75 -10.84
N CYS A 7 23.50 -17.91 -10.25
CA CYS A 7 22.54 -18.70 -9.46
C CYS A 7 22.07 -17.96 -8.20
N ILE A 8 22.98 -17.31 -7.46
CA ILE A 8 22.61 -16.52 -6.29
C ILE A 8 21.72 -15.35 -6.69
N GLN A 9 22.08 -14.61 -7.74
CA GLN A 9 21.30 -13.48 -8.21
C GLN A 9 19.89 -13.91 -8.64
N GLN A 10 19.77 -15.02 -9.37
CA GLN A 10 18.46 -15.56 -9.75
C GLN A 10 17.58 -15.84 -8.52
N VAL A 11 18.13 -16.47 -7.47
CA VAL A 11 17.39 -16.75 -6.24
C VAL A 11 16.95 -15.45 -5.54
N ARG A 12 17.79 -14.40 -5.56
CA ARG A 12 17.42 -13.09 -5.00
C ARG A 12 16.26 -12.46 -5.75
N ASP A 13 16.33 -12.47 -7.09
CA ASP A 13 15.30 -11.91 -7.96
C ASP A 13 13.97 -12.67 -7.80
N ASP A 14 14.04 -14.01 -7.74
CA ASP A 14 12.87 -14.86 -7.51
C ASP A 14 12.25 -14.59 -6.13
N LEU A 15 13.07 -14.39 -5.10
CA LEU A 15 12.60 -14.08 -3.75
C LEU A 15 11.95 -12.71 -3.70
N GLU A 16 12.58 -11.69 -4.29
CA GLU A 16 12.03 -10.35 -4.37
C GLU A 16 10.68 -10.34 -5.08
N ALA A 17 10.57 -11.04 -6.21
CA ALA A 17 9.30 -11.18 -6.94
C ALA A 17 8.24 -11.92 -6.11
N GLY A 18 8.59 -13.04 -5.46
CA GLY A 18 7.67 -13.81 -4.62
C GLY A 18 7.17 -13.02 -3.41
N ILE A 19 8.06 -12.28 -2.75
CA ILE A 19 7.73 -11.38 -1.64
C ILE A 19 6.84 -10.25 -2.14
N GLY A 20 7.19 -9.63 -3.26
CA GLY A 20 6.42 -8.56 -3.89
C GLY A 20 4.98 -9.00 -4.16
N HIS A 21 4.78 -10.18 -4.76
CA HIS A 21 3.45 -10.73 -5.00
C HIS A 21 2.67 -11.03 -3.71
N TYR A 22 3.34 -11.48 -2.65
CA TYR A 22 2.70 -11.64 -1.35
C TYR A 22 2.31 -10.29 -0.73
N MET A 23 3.16 -9.27 -0.83
CA MET A 23 2.83 -7.89 -0.38
C MET A 23 1.64 -7.34 -1.16
N VAL A 24 1.55 -7.59 -2.48
CA VAL A 24 0.39 -7.24 -3.30
C VAL A 24 -0.89 -7.90 -2.76
N ALA A 25 -0.85 -9.19 -2.43
CA ALA A 25 -2.02 -9.91 -1.92
C ALA A 25 -2.52 -9.34 -0.58
N VAL A 26 -1.58 -9.01 0.33
CA VAL A 26 -1.90 -8.34 1.61
C VAL A 26 -2.43 -6.92 1.36
N ALA A 27 -1.75 -6.13 0.55
CA ALA A 27 -2.17 -4.77 0.20
C ALA A 27 -3.55 -4.74 -0.45
N SER A 28 -3.89 -5.71 -1.30
CA SER A 28 -5.23 -5.85 -1.90
C SER A 28 -6.29 -5.96 -0.81
N THR A 29 -6.08 -6.85 0.16
CA THR A 29 -7.03 -7.08 1.26
C THR A 29 -7.20 -5.80 2.10
N LEU A 30 -6.10 -5.11 2.42
CA LEU A 30 -6.14 -3.85 3.16
C LEU A 30 -6.85 -2.73 2.37
N LEU A 31 -6.66 -2.67 1.05
CA LEU A 31 -7.34 -1.72 0.18
C LEU A 31 -8.85 -1.98 0.11
N ASP A 32 -9.27 -3.24 0.08
CA ASP A 32 -10.67 -3.65 0.11
C ASP A 32 -11.35 -3.28 1.45
N GLU A 33 -10.61 -3.32 2.55
CA GLU A 33 -11.05 -2.82 3.87
C GLU A 33 -11.06 -1.29 3.98
N GLY A 34 -10.75 -0.56 2.91
CA GLY A 34 -10.80 0.90 2.88
C GLY A 34 -9.53 1.58 3.38
N LEU A 35 -8.45 0.84 3.68
CA LEU A 35 -7.23 1.41 4.22
C LEU A 35 -6.42 2.16 3.15
N PRO A 36 -5.72 3.24 3.51
CA PRO A 36 -4.98 4.07 2.57
C PRO A 36 -3.54 3.56 2.40
N VAL A 37 -3.40 2.40 1.77
CA VAL A 37 -2.09 1.83 1.40
C VAL A 37 -1.42 2.74 0.36
N ALA A 38 -0.18 3.13 0.64
CA ALA A 38 0.62 4.05 -0.15
C ALA A 38 1.68 3.31 -0.98
N GLY A 39 2.28 2.25 -0.43
CA GLY A 39 3.40 1.56 -1.08
C GLY A 39 3.53 0.13 -0.59
N ILE A 40 4.28 -0.65 -1.35
CA ILE A 40 4.81 -1.94 -0.95
C ILE A 40 6.30 -1.97 -1.26
N SER A 41 7.07 -2.75 -0.51
CA SER A 41 8.47 -3.03 -0.82
C SER A 41 8.76 -4.51 -0.68
N ALA A 42 9.77 -4.98 -1.41
CA ALA A 42 10.31 -6.33 -1.32
C ALA A 42 11.84 -6.26 -1.35
N PHE A 43 12.47 -7.10 -0.55
CA PHE A 43 13.92 -7.23 -0.46
C PHE A 43 14.27 -8.71 -0.44
N GLY A 44 14.84 -9.21 -1.55
CA GLY A 44 15.13 -10.63 -1.76
C GLY A 44 16.57 -11.06 -1.49
N ALA A 45 17.46 -10.16 -1.06
CA ALA A 45 18.88 -10.44 -0.88
C ALA A 45 19.16 -11.24 0.41
N TYR A 46 18.73 -12.51 0.42
CA TYR A 46 18.81 -13.44 1.55
C TYR A 46 20.22 -13.74 2.06
N ASP A 47 21.27 -13.30 1.39
CA ASP A 47 22.69 -13.50 1.70
C ASP A 47 23.39 -12.16 1.99
N ASP A 48 22.63 -11.10 2.23
CA ASP A 48 23.16 -9.81 2.69
C ASP A 48 23.43 -9.85 4.21
N ASP A 49 24.70 -10.05 4.56
CA ASP A 49 25.17 -10.08 5.96
C ASP A 49 24.93 -8.77 6.71
N THR A 50 24.62 -7.65 6.03
CA THR A 50 24.25 -6.39 6.73
C THR A 50 22.90 -6.49 7.46
N GLN A 51 22.10 -7.51 7.15
CA GLN A 51 20.83 -7.80 7.80
C GLN A 51 20.98 -8.68 9.06
N ASP A 52 22.18 -9.23 9.33
CA ASP A 52 22.44 -10.10 10.47
C ASP A 52 22.13 -9.43 11.81
N GLU A 53 22.43 -8.13 11.94
CA GLU A 53 22.16 -7.35 13.16
C GLU A 53 20.65 -7.30 13.48
N PHE A 54 19.81 -7.45 12.46
CA PHE A 54 18.35 -7.49 12.57
C PHE A 54 17.81 -8.92 12.64
N GLY A 55 18.68 -9.95 12.56
CA GLY A 55 18.26 -11.35 12.52
C GLY A 55 17.23 -11.64 11.43
N ALA A 56 17.26 -10.86 10.36
CA ALA A 56 16.42 -10.95 9.18
C ALA A 56 17.32 -11.29 7.99
N ASP A 57 16.73 -11.74 6.89
CA ASP A 57 17.49 -12.05 5.66
C ASP A 57 16.75 -11.59 4.41
N VAL A 58 15.43 -11.72 4.38
CA VAL A 58 14.56 -11.12 3.37
C VAL A 58 13.37 -10.45 4.03
N GLU A 59 12.88 -9.39 3.39
CA GLU A 59 11.86 -8.52 3.98
C GLU A 59 10.86 -8.02 2.94
N GLY A 60 9.68 -7.66 3.41
CA GLY A 60 8.69 -6.94 2.63
C GLY A 60 7.88 -6.04 3.53
N SER A 61 7.36 -4.94 3.00
CA SER A 61 6.57 -4.02 3.81
C SER A 61 5.33 -3.52 3.09
N VAL A 62 4.34 -3.11 3.88
CA VAL A 62 3.18 -2.36 3.40
C VAL A 62 3.16 -1.02 4.11
N GLU A 63 3.22 0.04 3.32
CA GLU A 63 3.26 1.41 3.80
C GLU A 63 1.90 2.08 3.66
N PHE A 64 1.54 2.92 4.62
CA PHE A 64 0.32 3.72 4.59
C PHE A 64 0.61 5.20 4.32
N THR A 65 -0.39 5.93 3.82
CA THR A 65 -0.24 7.38 3.59
C THR A 65 0.21 8.09 4.88
N GLY A 66 1.07 9.10 4.74
CA GLY A 66 1.57 9.86 5.90
C GLY A 66 0.45 10.55 6.68
N ALA A 67 -0.63 10.97 6.02
CA ALA A 67 -1.81 11.54 6.68
C ALA A 67 -2.50 10.53 7.60
N PHE A 68 -2.68 9.29 7.12
CA PHE A 68 -3.26 8.21 7.92
C PHE A 68 -2.36 7.84 9.10
N ARG A 69 -1.07 7.63 8.86
CA ARG A 69 -0.11 7.28 9.92
C ARG A 69 -0.09 8.32 11.04
N ARG A 70 -0.05 9.61 10.69
CA ARG A 70 -0.10 10.70 11.69
C ARG A 70 -1.40 10.71 12.48
N THR A 71 -2.53 10.51 11.80
CA THR A 71 -3.86 10.52 12.43
C THR A 71 -4.03 9.34 13.38
N MET A 72 -3.59 8.15 12.97
CA MET A 72 -3.77 6.92 13.74
C MET A 72 -2.73 6.71 14.82
N PHE A 73 -1.47 7.07 14.56
CA PHE A 73 -0.34 6.68 15.41
C PHE A 73 0.43 7.86 16.03
N GLY A 74 0.12 9.11 15.64
CA GLY A 74 0.72 10.34 16.15
C GLY A 74 1.76 10.96 15.20
N GLU A 75 2.10 12.23 15.44
CA GLU A 75 3.15 12.94 14.69
C GLU A 75 4.56 12.46 15.03
N GLY A 76 5.47 12.55 14.06
CA GLY A 76 6.88 12.17 14.24
C GLY A 76 7.06 10.70 14.58
N ARG A 77 6.24 9.81 14.03
CA ARG A 77 6.40 8.35 14.19
C ARG A 77 6.39 7.69 12.82
N ASP A 78 7.38 6.83 12.60
CA ASP A 78 7.32 5.90 11.48
C ASP A 78 6.54 4.66 11.93
N ALA A 79 5.58 4.24 11.12
CA ALA A 79 4.70 3.13 11.45
C ALA A 79 4.28 2.41 10.17
N GLY A 80 4.23 1.09 10.25
CA GLY A 80 3.92 0.25 9.10
C GLY A 80 3.81 -1.22 9.46
N LEU A 81 3.46 -2.02 8.46
CA LEU A 81 3.52 -3.46 8.55
C LEU A 81 4.81 -3.92 7.87
N LEU A 82 5.59 -4.72 8.60
CA LEU A 82 6.80 -5.36 8.10
C LEU A 82 6.60 -6.87 8.15
N TRP A 83 6.99 -7.52 7.07
CA TRP A 83 7.14 -8.95 6.99
C TRP A 83 8.63 -9.30 6.93
N CYS A 84 9.03 -10.24 7.79
CA CYS A 84 10.39 -10.75 7.85
C CYS A 84 10.39 -12.24 7.47
N GLY A 85 11.31 -12.65 6.60
CA GLY A 85 11.49 -14.04 6.14
C GLY A 85 11.87 -15.06 7.22
N VAL A 86 12.17 -14.60 8.43
CA VAL A 86 12.50 -15.42 9.62
C VAL A 86 11.30 -15.51 10.58
N SER A 87 10.54 -14.42 10.72
CA SER A 87 9.64 -14.19 11.85
C SER A 87 8.19 -13.85 11.47
N GLY A 88 7.89 -13.72 10.17
CA GLY A 88 6.56 -13.35 9.70
C GLY A 88 6.26 -11.88 9.93
N TRP A 89 4.98 -11.56 10.17
CA TRP A 89 4.50 -10.18 10.24
C TRP A 89 4.66 -9.55 11.63
N CYS A 90 5.05 -8.28 11.62
CA CYS A 90 4.93 -7.38 12.74
C CYS A 90 4.37 -6.02 12.31
N PHE A 91 3.80 -5.33 13.28
CA PHE A 91 3.58 -3.89 13.22
C PHE A 91 4.71 -3.22 13.96
N PHE A 92 5.34 -2.20 13.37
CA PHE A 92 6.34 -1.39 14.06
C PHE A 92 5.82 0.04 14.20
N ARG A 93 6.26 0.70 15.27
CA ARG A 93 5.96 2.12 15.52
C ARG A 93 7.15 2.76 16.20
N VAL A 94 8.05 3.33 15.40
CA VAL A 94 9.29 3.97 15.88
C VAL A 94 9.04 5.46 16.07
N PRO A 95 9.19 6.00 17.29
CA PRO A 95 9.19 7.45 17.49
C PRO A 95 10.45 8.08 16.89
N GLU A 96 10.28 9.20 16.21
CA GLU A 96 11.37 9.99 15.62
C GLU A 96 12.35 10.43 16.71
N GLY A 97 13.64 10.14 16.52
CA GLY A 97 14.69 10.48 17.49
C GLY A 97 14.73 9.64 18.77
N SER A 98 13.95 8.56 18.87
CA SER A 98 13.96 7.66 20.05
C SER A 98 15.26 6.88 20.23
N GLY A 99 16.03 6.67 19.14
CA GLY A 99 17.17 5.77 19.14
C GLY A 99 16.79 4.29 19.26
N GLN A 100 15.50 3.96 19.33
CA GLN A 100 15.01 2.58 19.33
C GLN A 100 15.04 2.01 17.91
N GLY A 101 15.47 0.75 17.81
CA GLY A 101 15.45 0.01 16.54
C GLY A 101 14.03 -0.42 16.16
N LEU A 102 13.81 -0.71 14.87
CA LEU A 102 12.52 -1.19 14.37
C LEU A 102 12.00 -2.40 15.17
N ILE A 103 12.88 -3.38 15.41
CA ILE A 103 12.57 -4.63 16.13
C ILE A 103 12.16 -4.39 17.58
N GLU A 104 12.80 -3.43 18.26
CA GLU A 104 12.49 -3.13 19.67
C GLU A 104 11.11 -2.49 19.82
N SER A 105 10.63 -1.83 18.76
CA SER A 105 9.30 -1.22 18.69
C SER A 105 8.25 -2.13 18.04
N ALA A 106 8.62 -3.36 17.67
CA ALA A 106 7.79 -4.25 16.89
C ALA A 106 6.83 -5.05 17.78
N ARG A 107 5.59 -5.15 17.31
CA ARG A 107 4.55 -6.05 17.80
C ARG A 107 4.34 -7.16 16.80
N TRP A 108 4.69 -8.37 17.16
CA TRP A 108 4.65 -9.55 16.30
C TRP A 108 3.27 -10.18 16.27
N MET A 109 2.73 -10.39 15.08
CA MET A 109 1.43 -11.04 14.89
C MET A 109 1.45 -12.51 15.35
N GLY A 110 2.59 -13.18 15.16
CA GLY A 110 2.67 -14.63 15.29
C GLY A 110 1.89 -15.36 14.19
N GLY A 111 1.63 -16.65 14.38
CA GLY A 111 0.75 -17.42 13.48
C GLY A 111 1.35 -17.89 12.16
N GLY A 112 2.67 -17.92 12.04
CA GLY A 112 3.41 -18.48 10.90
C GLY A 112 4.16 -17.46 10.05
N LEU A 113 4.93 -17.96 9.07
CA LEU A 113 5.77 -17.14 8.21
C LEU A 113 4.96 -16.45 7.10
N THR A 114 4.10 -17.18 6.40
CA THR A 114 3.28 -16.67 5.29
C THR A 114 1.79 -16.89 5.58
N PRO A 115 1.24 -16.22 6.61
CA PRO A 115 -0.19 -16.29 6.94
C PRO A 115 -1.05 -15.78 5.77
N GLU A 116 -2.30 -16.25 5.70
CA GLU A 116 -3.27 -15.75 4.72
C GLU A 116 -3.46 -14.22 4.84
N PRO A 117 -3.60 -13.48 3.71
CA PRO A 117 -3.75 -12.02 3.71
C PRO A 117 -4.82 -11.47 4.65
N GLY A 118 -5.98 -12.14 4.74
CA GLY A 118 -7.06 -11.75 5.66
C GLY A 118 -6.67 -11.80 7.14
N ARG A 119 -5.72 -12.66 7.53
CA ARG A 119 -5.21 -12.68 8.91
C ARG A 119 -4.32 -11.48 9.21
N VAL A 120 -3.54 -11.03 8.21
CA VAL A 120 -2.70 -9.83 8.35
C VAL A 120 -3.58 -8.58 8.46
N ALA A 121 -4.65 -8.50 7.66
CA ALA A 121 -5.62 -7.41 7.74
C ALA A 121 -6.37 -7.40 9.09
N ALA A 122 -6.79 -8.56 9.59
CA ALA A 122 -7.38 -8.68 10.93
C ALA A 122 -6.41 -8.23 12.04
N PHE A 123 -5.14 -8.62 11.97
CA PHE A 123 -4.11 -8.14 12.89
C PHE A 123 -3.94 -6.62 12.82
N PHE A 124 -3.94 -6.04 11.62
CA PHE A 124 -3.86 -4.59 11.48
C PHE A 124 -5.11 -3.86 12.01
N SER A 125 -6.28 -4.50 11.96
CA SER A 125 -7.49 -3.99 12.63
C SER A 125 -7.32 -3.97 14.15
N GLU A 126 -6.69 -4.98 14.75
CA GLU A 126 -6.34 -4.95 16.19
C GLU A 126 -5.36 -3.82 16.51
N VAL A 127 -4.35 -3.62 15.67
CA VAL A 127 -3.38 -2.51 15.80
C VAL A 127 -4.06 -1.14 15.75
N GLN A 128 -5.08 -0.97 14.91
CA GLN A 128 -5.82 0.29 14.85
C GLN A 128 -6.64 0.57 16.11
N LEU A 129 -7.04 -0.47 16.86
CA LEU A 129 -7.74 -0.34 18.13
C LEU A 129 -6.77 -0.06 19.28
N ASP A 130 -5.70 -0.84 19.37
CA ASP A 130 -4.69 -0.70 20.42
C ASP A 130 -3.29 -1.13 19.92
N PRO A 131 -2.51 -0.19 19.37
CA PRO A 131 -1.21 -0.50 18.79
C PRO A 131 -0.16 -0.93 19.82
N ASP A 132 -0.38 -0.64 21.11
CA ASP A 132 0.54 -1.00 22.18
C ASP A 132 0.36 -2.45 22.65
N PHE A 133 -0.82 -3.03 22.43
CA PHE A 133 -1.16 -4.38 22.91
C PHE A 133 -1.51 -5.38 21.80
N ALA A 134 -1.69 -4.94 20.55
CA ALA A 134 -1.87 -5.84 19.43
C ALA A 134 -0.65 -6.77 19.28
N GLY A 135 -0.87 -8.07 19.09
CA GLY A 135 0.20 -9.06 18.96
C GLY A 135 1.10 -9.21 20.20
N SER A 136 2.33 -9.68 19.98
CA SER A 136 3.30 -10.06 21.01
C SER A 136 4.57 -9.21 20.94
N GLU A 137 5.20 -8.95 22.08
CA GLU A 137 6.58 -8.40 22.13
C GLU A 137 7.60 -9.47 21.76
N ASP A 138 7.30 -10.73 22.07
CA ASP A 138 8.17 -11.85 21.77
C ASP A 138 8.18 -12.13 20.26
N ARG A 139 9.35 -11.96 19.65
CA ARG A 139 9.60 -12.29 18.25
C ARG A 139 9.59 -13.80 18.03
N PRO A 140 8.73 -14.33 17.15
CA PRO A 140 8.78 -15.73 16.77
C PRO A 140 9.90 -16.00 15.75
N PHE A 141 10.42 -17.21 15.71
CA PHE A 141 11.44 -17.65 14.75
C PHE A 141 10.96 -18.93 14.06
N TYR A 142 10.47 -18.81 12.82
CA TYR A 142 9.90 -19.92 12.04
C TYR A 142 10.93 -20.57 11.10
N ARG A 143 12.00 -19.85 10.78
CA ARG A 143 13.11 -20.29 9.92
C ARG A 143 14.42 -19.71 10.47
N ALA A 144 15.55 -20.31 10.13
CA ALA A 144 16.86 -19.70 10.38
C ALA A 144 17.22 -18.72 9.24
N ALA A 145 17.78 -17.56 9.58
CA ALA A 145 18.24 -16.57 8.59
C ALA A 145 19.28 -17.19 7.62
N HIS A 146 19.25 -16.76 6.36
CA HIS A 146 20.15 -17.18 5.27
C HIS A 146 20.07 -18.68 4.91
N ARG A 147 19.05 -19.40 5.41
CA ARG A 147 18.89 -20.85 5.18
C ARG A 147 17.62 -21.17 4.39
N GLU A 148 17.71 -22.15 3.49
CA GLU A 148 16.55 -22.71 2.78
C GLU A 148 15.75 -21.68 1.93
N PRO A 149 16.40 -20.83 1.12
CA PRO A 149 15.69 -19.84 0.30
C PRO A 149 14.69 -20.50 -0.69
N GLN A 150 14.99 -21.70 -1.18
CA GLN A 150 14.07 -22.45 -2.05
C GLN A 150 12.78 -22.86 -1.34
N ALA A 151 12.85 -23.28 -0.07
CA ALA A 151 11.65 -23.64 0.70
C ALA A 151 10.78 -22.40 0.98
N LEU A 152 11.40 -21.22 1.10
CA LEU A 152 10.67 -19.96 1.20
C LEU A 152 10.00 -19.58 -0.12
N LEU A 153 10.69 -19.74 -1.25
CA LEU A 153 10.11 -19.54 -2.59
C LEU A 153 8.89 -20.43 -2.82
N GLU A 154 8.98 -21.72 -2.49
CA GLU A 154 7.85 -22.66 -2.61
C GLU A 154 6.62 -22.21 -1.81
N ARG A 155 6.83 -21.60 -0.63
CA ARG A 155 5.74 -21.03 0.17
C ARG A 155 5.13 -19.78 -0.45
N LEU A 156 5.97 -18.91 -1.02
CA LEU A 156 5.55 -17.66 -1.64
C LEU A 156 4.89 -17.87 -3.01
N ALA A 157 5.22 -18.96 -3.69
CA ALA A 157 4.70 -19.30 -5.03
C ALA A 157 3.17 -19.38 -5.08
N VAL A 158 2.49 -19.63 -3.95
CA VAL A 158 1.02 -19.61 -3.87
C VAL A 158 0.43 -18.23 -4.18
N PHE A 159 1.19 -17.15 -3.95
CA PHE A 159 0.78 -15.77 -4.23
C PHE A 159 1.21 -15.27 -5.61
N ALA A 160 2.09 -16.02 -6.29
CA ALA A 160 2.38 -15.78 -7.69
C ALA A 160 1.11 -16.11 -8.49
N THR A 161 0.51 -15.11 -9.12
CA THR A 161 -0.67 -15.32 -9.95
C THR A 161 -0.25 -15.79 -11.32
N ASP A 162 -0.58 -17.03 -11.65
CA ASP A 162 -0.46 -17.63 -12.98
C ASP A 162 -1.63 -17.23 -13.89
N ASP A 163 -2.16 -16.01 -13.71
CA ASP A 163 -3.32 -15.52 -14.44
C ASP A 163 -2.89 -15.17 -15.86
N GLY A 164 -3.20 -16.06 -16.81
CA GLY A 164 -2.87 -16.01 -18.24
C GLY A 164 -3.36 -14.80 -19.05
N ALA A 165 -3.38 -13.61 -18.46
CA ALA A 165 -3.45 -12.33 -19.14
C ALA A 165 -2.03 -11.91 -19.57
N ALA A 166 -1.87 -11.62 -20.87
CA ALA A 166 -0.71 -11.01 -21.54
C ALA A 166 0.54 -10.70 -20.67
N GLY A 167 1.38 -11.72 -20.45
CA GLY A 167 2.69 -11.60 -19.81
C GLY A 167 2.66 -11.48 -18.28
N PRO A 168 3.71 -11.90 -17.57
CA PRO A 168 3.77 -11.72 -16.12
C PRO A 168 3.86 -10.23 -15.81
N SER A 169 2.73 -9.60 -15.46
CA SER A 169 2.74 -8.23 -14.91
C SER A 169 3.59 -8.23 -13.64
N SER A 170 4.49 -7.27 -13.53
CA SER A 170 5.34 -7.16 -12.34
C SER A 170 4.45 -6.90 -11.11
N TYR A 171 4.92 -7.28 -9.91
CA TYR A 171 4.12 -7.08 -8.70
C TYR A 171 3.80 -5.59 -8.47
N GLU A 172 4.68 -4.68 -8.90
CA GLU A 172 4.50 -3.23 -8.85
C GLU A 172 3.37 -2.76 -9.77
N GLU A 173 3.30 -3.28 -10.99
CA GLU A 173 2.21 -2.96 -11.93
C GLU A 173 0.86 -3.44 -11.37
N ARG A 174 0.84 -4.66 -10.81
CA ARG A 174 -0.36 -5.21 -10.14
C ARG A 174 -0.78 -4.35 -8.95
N PHE A 175 0.16 -3.97 -8.09
CA PHE A 175 -0.12 -3.08 -6.97
C PHE A 175 -0.67 -1.72 -7.44
N ALA A 176 -0.06 -1.13 -8.46
CA ALA A 176 -0.50 0.15 -9.01
C ALA A 176 -1.94 0.07 -9.56
N GLY A 177 -2.28 -1.03 -10.25
CA GLY A 177 -3.63 -1.32 -10.73
C GLY A 177 -4.64 -1.45 -9.58
N LEU A 178 -4.37 -2.32 -8.61
CA LEU A 178 -5.23 -2.53 -7.43
C LEU A 178 -5.46 -1.25 -6.64
N ARG A 179 -4.39 -0.47 -6.41
CA ARG A 179 -4.48 0.82 -5.73
C ARG A 179 -5.35 1.78 -6.53
N ALA A 180 -5.16 1.88 -7.85
CA ALA A 180 -5.98 2.73 -8.70
C ALA A 180 -7.46 2.32 -8.68
N ASP A 181 -7.75 1.02 -8.71
CA ASP A 181 -9.13 0.51 -8.65
C ASP A 181 -9.81 0.75 -7.30
N ALA A 182 -9.07 0.58 -6.20
CA ALA A 182 -9.58 0.89 -4.87
C ALA A 182 -9.93 2.38 -4.74
N TYR A 183 -9.04 3.29 -5.16
CA TYR A 183 -9.31 4.72 -5.12
C TYR A 183 -10.38 5.17 -6.12
N ARG A 184 -10.47 4.52 -7.29
CA ARG A 184 -11.60 4.70 -8.22
C ARG A 184 -12.91 4.36 -7.54
N THR A 185 -13.01 3.18 -6.93
CA THR A 185 -14.23 2.71 -6.27
C THR A 185 -14.66 3.66 -5.15
N ARG A 186 -13.70 4.13 -4.34
CA ARG A 186 -13.94 5.13 -3.30
C ARG A 186 -14.42 6.47 -3.88
N ALA A 187 -13.78 6.96 -4.94
CA ALA A 187 -14.15 8.21 -5.59
C ALA A 187 -15.55 8.13 -6.22
N VAL A 188 -15.86 7.04 -6.92
CA VAL A 188 -17.20 6.78 -7.49
C VAL A 188 -18.23 6.75 -6.37
N SER A 189 -17.99 5.96 -5.31
CA SER A 189 -18.90 5.85 -4.17
C SER A 189 -19.16 7.19 -3.48
N ALA A 190 -18.12 8.03 -3.33
CA ALA A 190 -18.26 9.37 -2.75
C ALA A 190 -19.05 10.30 -3.68
N LEU A 191 -18.79 10.24 -4.99
CA LEU A 191 -19.49 11.04 -6.00
C LEU A 191 -20.93 10.61 -6.19
N THR A 192 -21.31 9.35 -5.94
CA THR A 192 -22.69 8.85 -6.13
C THR A 192 -23.43 8.61 -4.82
N ALA A 193 -22.84 8.99 -3.68
CA ALA A 193 -23.49 8.90 -2.38
C ALA A 193 -24.83 9.64 -2.38
N GLY A 194 -25.87 9.02 -1.79
CA GLY A 194 -27.18 9.63 -1.67
C GLY A 194 -27.16 10.88 -0.77
N GLN A 195 -28.05 11.84 -1.06
CA GLN A 195 -28.21 13.09 -0.29
C GLN A 195 -26.90 13.89 -0.14
N GLN A 196 -26.36 14.36 -1.26
CA GLN A 196 -25.18 15.22 -1.26
C GLN A 196 -25.52 16.65 -0.87
N GLU A 197 -24.88 17.16 0.19
CA GLU A 197 -24.94 18.57 0.54
C GLU A 197 -23.91 19.36 -0.30
N ILE A 198 -24.32 20.52 -0.81
CA ILE A 198 -23.39 21.45 -1.46
C ILE A 198 -22.63 22.22 -0.38
N VAL A 199 -21.32 21.97 -0.29
CA VAL A 199 -20.43 22.66 0.66
C VAL A 199 -19.70 23.80 -0.04
N GLU A 200 -19.72 25.00 0.57
CA GLU A 200 -18.91 26.14 0.13
C GLU A 200 -17.54 26.10 0.82
N VAL A 201 -16.47 25.97 0.02
CA VAL A 201 -15.08 26.01 0.50
C VAL A 201 -14.38 27.21 -0.13
N ALA A 202 -13.92 28.14 0.70
CA ALA A 202 -13.17 29.31 0.24
C ALA A 202 -11.73 28.93 -0.09
N PHE A 203 -11.30 29.18 -1.33
CA PHE A 203 -9.92 29.02 -1.77
C PHE A 203 -9.29 30.37 -2.12
N ARG A 204 -8.03 30.57 -1.73
CA ARG A 204 -7.18 31.56 -2.38
C ARG A 204 -6.91 31.10 -3.82
N ARG A 205 -6.73 32.05 -4.73
CA ARG A 205 -6.43 31.74 -6.14
C ARG A 205 -5.21 30.84 -6.32
N GLY A 206 -4.21 30.96 -5.45
CA GLY A 206 -3.03 30.09 -5.44
C GLY A 206 -3.36 28.65 -5.03
N GLU A 207 -4.23 28.47 -4.03
CA GLU A 207 -4.64 27.15 -3.52
C GLU A 207 -5.46 26.39 -4.55
N LEU A 208 -6.39 27.07 -5.24
CA LEU A 208 -7.14 26.47 -6.34
C LEU A 208 -6.22 26.00 -7.48
N ARG A 209 -5.21 26.81 -7.84
CA ARG A 209 -4.22 26.43 -8.86
C ARG A 209 -3.39 25.23 -8.41
N ALA A 210 -3.01 25.17 -7.14
CA ALA A 210 -2.30 24.03 -6.59
C ALA A 210 -3.16 22.75 -6.65
N LEU A 211 -4.45 22.83 -6.26
CA LEU A 211 -5.39 21.71 -6.37
C LEU A 211 -5.52 21.21 -7.82
N GLN A 212 -5.65 22.13 -8.77
CA GLN A 212 -5.69 21.79 -10.20
C GLN A 212 -4.42 21.06 -10.65
N ALA A 213 -3.24 21.55 -10.25
CA ALA A 213 -1.97 20.90 -10.57
C ALA A 213 -1.83 19.51 -9.93
N PHE A 214 -2.35 19.30 -8.71
CA PHE A 214 -2.38 17.98 -8.09
C PHE A 214 -3.32 17.00 -8.81
N LEU A 215 -4.48 17.46 -9.29
CA LEU A 215 -5.39 16.64 -10.09
C LEU A 215 -4.78 16.27 -11.45
N GLU A 216 -4.09 17.21 -12.11
CA GLU A 216 -3.35 16.97 -13.35
C GLU A 216 -2.20 15.97 -13.13
N TYR A 217 -1.45 16.10 -12.02
CA TYR A 217 -0.45 15.12 -11.63
C TYR A 217 -1.07 13.73 -11.39
N GLY A 218 -2.22 13.67 -10.72
CA GLY A 218 -2.97 12.43 -10.51
C GLY A 218 -3.40 11.79 -11.84
N GLU A 219 -3.91 12.59 -12.79
CA GLU A 219 -4.23 12.13 -14.15
C GLU A 219 -2.98 11.57 -14.86
N GLY A 220 -1.85 12.27 -14.78
CA GLY A 220 -0.60 11.86 -15.43
C GLY A 220 0.06 10.61 -14.83
N THR A 221 -0.22 10.31 -13.56
CA THR A 221 0.41 9.18 -12.83
C THR A 221 -0.48 7.97 -12.64
N ALA A 222 -1.81 8.13 -12.67
CA ALA A 222 -2.73 7.00 -12.61
C ALA A 222 -2.54 6.09 -13.84
N PRO A 223 -2.63 4.75 -13.70
CA PRO A 223 -2.71 3.85 -14.84
C PRO A 223 -3.81 4.27 -15.82
N PRO A 224 -3.69 3.99 -17.13
CA PRO A 224 -4.77 4.25 -18.08
C PRO A 224 -6.06 3.58 -17.61
N GLY A 225 -7.16 4.35 -17.54
CA GLY A 225 -8.44 3.82 -17.08
C GLY A 225 -9.35 4.88 -16.45
N GLU A 226 -10.33 4.41 -15.70
CA GLU A 226 -11.42 5.25 -15.17
C GLU A 226 -10.97 6.24 -14.08
N LEU A 227 -9.98 5.90 -13.24
CA LEU A 227 -9.48 6.85 -12.23
C LEU A 227 -8.83 8.07 -12.87
N ARG A 228 -8.07 7.85 -13.96
CA ARG A 228 -7.46 8.92 -14.76
C ARG A 228 -8.55 9.84 -15.33
N GLU A 229 -9.58 9.24 -15.93
CA GLU A 229 -10.71 9.99 -16.50
C GLU A 229 -11.52 10.77 -15.45
N LEU A 230 -11.77 10.16 -14.28
CA LEU A 230 -12.41 10.84 -13.15
C LEU A 230 -11.59 12.02 -12.65
N SER A 231 -10.26 11.87 -12.56
CA SER A 231 -9.36 12.96 -12.15
C SER A 231 -9.41 14.14 -13.12
N ARG A 232 -9.38 13.84 -14.43
CA ARG A 232 -9.50 14.83 -15.51
C ARG A 232 -10.83 15.58 -15.45
N ARG A 233 -11.95 14.86 -15.31
CA ARG A 233 -13.30 15.46 -15.22
C ARG A 233 -13.46 16.30 -13.94
N LEU A 234 -12.94 15.83 -12.81
CA LEU A 234 -12.98 16.58 -11.56
C LEU A 234 -12.18 17.89 -11.66
N ALA A 235 -11.01 17.86 -12.32
CA ALA A 235 -10.23 19.08 -12.59
C ALA A 235 -11.00 20.07 -13.48
N SER A 236 -11.71 19.58 -14.50
CA SER A 236 -12.59 20.40 -15.36
C SER A 236 -13.71 21.05 -14.56
N ASP A 237 -14.45 20.26 -13.78
CA ASP A 237 -15.56 20.72 -12.95
C ASP A 237 -15.12 21.82 -11.98
N VAL A 238 -14.03 21.59 -11.24
CA VAL A 238 -13.45 22.56 -10.30
C VAL A 238 -13.05 23.86 -11.01
N SER A 239 -12.46 23.76 -12.21
CA SER A 239 -12.02 24.92 -13.00
C SER A 239 -13.18 25.78 -13.50
N LEU A 240 -14.29 25.15 -13.89
CA LEU A 240 -15.47 25.85 -14.39
C LEU A 240 -16.27 26.49 -13.24
N ARG A 241 -16.45 25.77 -12.13
CA ARG A 241 -17.09 26.30 -10.90
C ARG A 241 -16.36 27.52 -10.36
N ALA A 242 -15.03 27.53 -10.39
CA ALA A 242 -14.23 28.68 -9.95
C ALA A 242 -14.50 29.96 -10.77
N ARG A 243 -15.00 29.86 -12.00
CA ARG A 243 -15.34 31.01 -12.85
C ARG A 243 -16.77 31.50 -12.64
N ARG A 244 -17.70 30.59 -12.35
CA ARG A 244 -19.15 30.86 -12.29
C ARG A 244 -19.74 30.90 -10.87
N GLY A 245 -18.96 30.54 -9.85
CA GLY A 245 -19.43 30.48 -8.47
C GLY A 245 -20.47 29.38 -8.26
N ARG A 246 -21.30 29.52 -7.21
CA ARG A 246 -22.26 28.50 -6.75
C ARG A 246 -23.25 28.03 -7.81
N ALA A 247 -23.65 28.91 -8.74
CA ALA A 247 -24.58 28.57 -9.81
C ALA A 247 -24.04 27.48 -10.77
N GLY A 248 -22.72 27.30 -10.83
CA GLY A 248 -22.09 26.31 -11.69
C GLY A 248 -21.97 24.90 -11.10
N VAL A 249 -22.45 24.66 -9.87
CA VAL A 249 -22.30 23.34 -9.21
C VAL A 249 -23.11 22.26 -9.94
N ASP A 250 -24.38 22.55 -10.22
CA ASP A 250 -25.26 21.62 -10.94
C ASP A 250 -24.94 21.57 -12.44
N GLU A 251 -24.39 22.66 -13.00
CA GLU A 251 -24.00 22.75 -14.42
C GLU A 251 -22.68 22.02 -14.74
N HIS A 252 -21.77 21.93 -13.78
CA HIS A 252 -20.42 21.39 -13.97
C HIS A 252 -20.21 20.19 -13.06
N CYS A 253 -20.82 19.07 -13.47
CA CYS A 253 -20.88 17.81 -12.73
C CYS A 253 -20.43 16.62 -13.60
N GLU A 254 -19.48 16.84 -14.53
CA GLU A 254 -19.01 15.80 -15.45
C GLU A 254 -18.42 14.58 -14.71
N ALA A 255 -17.73 14.81 -13.60
CA ALA A 255 -17.21 13.74 -12.76
C ALA A 255 -18.33 12.93 -12.09
N PHE A 256 -19.37 13.60 -11.62
CA PHE A 256 -20.57 12.97 -11.05
C PHE A 256 -21.32 12.12 -12.09
N ILE A 257 -21.55 12.68 -13.28
CA ILE A 257 -22.20 11.98 -14.39
C ILE A 257 -21.38 10.73 -14.74
N ARG A 258 -20.06 10.86 -14.85
CA ARG A 258 -19.18 9.71 -15.14
C ARG A 258 -19.26 8.63 -14.07
N ALA A 259 -19.24 9.03 -12.80
CA ALA A 259 -19.34 8.10 -11.68
C ALA A 259 -20.71 7.38 -11.69
N SER A 260 -21.78 8.08 -12.05
CA SER A 260 -23.13 7.52 -12.15
C SER A 260 -23.27 6.51 -13.29
N GLU A 261 -22.53 6.67 -14.39
CA GLU A 261 -22.47 5.70 -15.50
C GLU A 261 -21.78 4.37 -15.12
N GLN A 262 -21.07 4.35 -13.99
CA GLN A 262 -20.30 3.18 -13.51
C GLN A 262 -21.04 2.39 -12.41
N CYS A 263 -22.20 2.88 -11.95
CA CYS A 263 -23.00 2.25 -10.90
C CYS A 263 -24.05 1.29 -11.46
#